data_AF-A0A5N4EK12-F1
#
_entry.id   AF-A0A5N4EK12-F1
#
_cell.length_a   1.000
_cell.length_b   1.000
_cell.length_c   1.000
_cell.angle_alpha   90.00
_cell.angle_beta   90.00
_cell.angle_gamma   90.00
#
_symmetry.space_group_name_H-M   'P 1'
#
loop_
_entity.id
_entity.type
_entity.pdbx_description
1 polymer ?
#
loop_
_entity_poly.entity_id
_entity_poly.type
_entity_poly.pdbx_seq_one_letter_code
_entity_poly.pdbx_strand_id
1 'polypeptide(L)'
;METRRGEAPAAGPLGRPAGTSKFTSSSDIPVEFIRRNVKLRGRLRRITENGLEIEHIPITVPIISSWRKEPCGVLLVKLAGVELTETGKVWLQKELKPSQVLWFQLLGKENSALFCYLLVNKENEVLAGPVA
;
A
#
# COMPACT_ATOMS: atom_id res chain seq x y z
N MET A 1 -24.81 -10.71 46.82
CA MET A 1 -24.61 -9.30 46.42
C MET A 1 -23.15 -8.99 46.66
N GLU A 2 -22.37 -8.79 45.61
CA GLU A 2 -21.13 -8.00 45.67
C GLU A 2 -20.80 -7.58 44.24
N THR A 3 -21.11 -6.32 43.94
CA THR A 3 -20.95 -5.70 42.63
C THR A 3 -19.49 -5.27 42.49
N ARG A 4 -18.70 -5.95 41.65
CA ARG A 4 -17.38 -5.41 41.24
C ARG A 4 -17.51 -4.59 39.97
N ARG A 5 -17.38 -3.28 40.16
CA ARG A 5 -17.13 -2.28 39.12
C ARG A 5 -15.90 -2.65 38.30
N GLY A 6 -16.09 -2.59 36.99
CA GLY A 6 -15.25 -1.90 36.01
C GLY A 6 -13.73 -2.03 36.10
N GLU A 7 -13.17 -2.70 35.09
CA GLU A 7 -11.93 -2.24 34.47
C GLU A 7 -12.14 -2.28 32.95
N ALA A 8 -12.27 -1.11 32.33
CA ALA A 8 -12.22 -0.98 30.88
C ALA A 8 -10.78 -1.30 30.44
N PRO A 9 -10.56 -2.13 29.40
CA PRO A 9 -9.21 -2.44 28.98
C PRO A 9 -8.54 -1.14 28.53
N ALA A 10 -7.44 -0.82 29.19
CA ALA A 10 -6.59 0.31 28.88
C ALA A 10 -6.32 0.34 27.36
N ALA A 11 -6.59 1.48 26.73
CA ALA A 11 -6.15 1.75 25.38
C ALA A 11 -4.61 1.64 25.37
N GLY A 12 -4.09 0.50 24.91
CA GLY A 12 -2.66 0.30 24.72
C GLY A 12 -2.10 1.40 23.80
N PRO A 13 -0.85 1.82 24.00
CA PRO A 13 -0.26 2.92 23.27
C PRO A 13 -0.39 2.66 21.77
N LEU A 14 -0.79 3.70 21.01
CA LEU A 14 -0.84 3.69 19.56
C LEU A 14 0.41 2.97 19.04
N GLY A 15 0.21 1.76 18.52
CA GLY A 15 1.29 0.93 18.02
C GLY A 15 1.96 1.66 16.87
N ARG A 16 3.08 2.33 17.17
CA ARG A 16 4.07 2.70 16.16
C ARG A 16 4.32 1.44 15.34
N PRO A 17 4.11 1.44 14.01
CA PRO A 17 4.46 0.28 13.21
C PRO A 17 5.96 0.05 13.40
N ALA A 18 6.31 -1.10 13.99
CA ALA A 18 7.68 -1.58 14.03
C ALA A 18 8.24 -1.50 12.61
N GLY A 19 9.42 -0.89 12.44
CA GLY A 19 10.00 -0.59 11.13
C GLY A 19 9.89 -1.80 10.21
N THR A 20 8.98 -1.72 9.24
CA THR A 20 8.59 -2.89 8.46
C THR A 20 9.70 -3.15 7.44
N SER A 21 10.30 -4.33 7.48
CA SER A 21 11.09 -4.84 6.37
C SER A 21 10.27 -4.81 5.07
N LYS A 22 10.95 -4.82 3.93
CA LYS A 22 10.29 -4.78 2.62
C LYS A 22 9.46 -6.04 2.41
N PHE A 23 8.14 -5.90 2.26
CA PHE A 23 7.28 -6.99 1.77
C PHE A 23 7.55 -7.24 0.28
N THR A 24 7.79 -8.51 -0.06
CA THR A 24 8.08 -8.94 -1.45
C THR A 24 7.00 -9.83 -2.04
N SER A 25 6.15 -10.40 -1.19
CA SER A 25 4.97 -11.18 -1.51
C SER A 25 3.83 -10.83 -0.54
N SER A 26 2.59 -11.09 -0.95
CA SER A 26 1.42 -10.89 -0.09
C SER A 26 1.34 -11.87 1.09
N SER A 27 2.11 -12.96 1.05
CA SER A 27 2.30 -13.87 2.19
C SER A 27 3.18 -13.26 3.29
N ASP A 28 4.04 -12.28 2.94
CA ASP A 28 4.91 -11.60 3.89
C ASP A 28 4.13 -10.60 4.76
N ILE A 29 2.92 -10.22 4.34
CA ILE A 29 2.09 -9.21 5.02
C ILE A 29 1.36 -9.84 6.22
N PRO A 30 1.60 -9.35 7.45
CA PRO A 30 0.91 -9.86 8.63
C PRO A 30 -0.60 -9.63 8.54
N VAL A 31 -1.40 -10.60 8.99
CA VAL A 31 -2.87 -10.51 8.97
C VAL A 31 -3.41 -9.27 9.71
N GLU A 32 -2.73 -8.84 10.77
CA GLU A 32 -3.09 -7.64 11.53
C GLU A 32 -3.00 -6.36 10.71
N PHE A 33 -2.15 -6.30 9.68
CA PHE A 33 -2.06 -5.13 8.80
C PHE A 33 -3.32 -4.96 7.97
N ILE A 34 -3.91 -6.08 7.53
CA ILE A 34 -5.18 -6.07 6.81
C ILE A 34 -6.31 -5.73 7.79
N ARG A 35 -6.38 -6.39 8.96
CA ARG A 35 -7.42 -6.14 9.98
C ARG A 35 -7.46 -4.70 10.47
N ARG A 36 -6.31 -4.03 10.53
CA ARG A 36 -6.18 -2.64 10.98
C ARG A 36 -6.21 -1.63 9.84
N ASN A 37 -6.48 -2.07 8.62
CA ASN A 37 -6.48 -1.24 7.42
C ASN A 37 -5.22 -0.38 7.27
N VAL A 38 -4.04 -0.99 7.47
CA VAL A 38 -2.75 -0.30 7.41
C VAL A 38 -2.50 0.22 5.99
N LYS A 39 -1.96 1.44 5.92
CA LYS A 39 -1.48 2.03 4.68
C LYS A 39 -0.01 1.66 4.48
N LEU A 40 0.28 1.07 3.32
CA LEU A 40 1.64 0.81 2.86
C LEU A 40 2.00 1.81 1.76
N ARG A 41 3.30 2.05 1.63
CA ARG A 41 3.85 2.89 0.56
C ARG A 41 4.49 1.98 -0.48
N GLY A 42 4.32 2.31 -1.75
CA GLY A 42 4.93 1.52 -2.81
C GLY A 42 5.11 2.28 -4.11
N ARG A 43 5.95 1.73 -4.98
CA ARG A 43 6.22 2.22 -6.33
C ARG A 43 5.44 1.39 -7.33
N LEU A 44 4.62 2.05 -8.14
CA LEU A 44 3.95 1.39 -9.26
C LEU A 44 5.00 0.87 -10.26
N ARG A 45 5.00 -0.43 -10.51
CA ARG A 45 5.85 -1.03 -11.54
C ARG A 45 5.11 -1.12 -12.85
N ARG A 46 3.93 -1.74 -12.83
CA ARG A 46 3.15 -2.06 -14.03
C ARG A 46 1.66 -2.12 -13.69
N ILE A 47 0.82 -1.89 -14.70
CA ILE A 47 -0.62 -2.16 -14.65
C ILE A 47 -0.86 -3.32 -15.62
N THR A 48 -1.44 -4.40 -15.12
CA THR A 48 -1.75 -5.63 -15.86
C THR A 48 -3.26 -5.86 -15.89
N GLU A 49 -3.70 -6.88 -16.62
CA GLU A 49 -5.10 -7.33 -16.61
C GLU A 49 -5.56 -7.78 -15.21
N ASN A 50 -4.63 -8.27 -14.39
CA ASN A 50 -4.93 -8.79 -13.05
C ASN A 50 -4.95 -7.70 -11.96
N GLY A 51 -4.49 -6.49 -12.26
CA GLY A 51 -4.37 -5.39 -11.29
C GLY A 51 -3.07 -4.60 -11.42
N LEU A 52 -2.64 -3.98 -10.33
CA LEU A 52 -1.43 -3.17 -10.25
C LEU A 52 -0.30 -3.96 -9.58
N GLU A 53 0.85 -4.03 -10.22
CA GLU A 53 2.07 -4.56 -9.64
C GLU A 53 2.82 -3.43 -8.93
N ILE A 54 2.93 -3.51 -7.61
CA ILE A 54 3.53 -2.47 -6.77
C ILE A 54 4.70 -3.04 -5.98
N GLU A 55 5.85 -2.39 -6.10
CA GLU A 55 7.01 -2.67 -5.25
C GLU A 55 6.84 -1.94 -3.91
N HIS A 56 6.89 -2.65 -2.78
CA HIS A 56 6.79 -2.02 -1.46
C HIS A 56 8.02 -1.16 -1.15
N ILE A 57 7.79 0.04 -0.61
CA ILE A 57 8.81 0.95 -0.10
C ILE A 57 8.57 1.13 1.41
N PRO A 58 9.42 0.54 2.28
CA PRO A 58 9.35 0.76 3.72
C PRO A 58 9.33 2.24 4.09
N ILE A 59 8.50 2.60 5.06
CA ILE A 59 8.39 3.99 5.55
C ILE A 59 9.53 4.30 6.54
N THR A 60 10.02 3.28 7.24
CA THR A 60 11.16 3.38 8.17
C THR A 60 12.39 2.79 7.52
N VAL A 61 13.40 3.63 7.26
CA VAL A 61 14.74 3.16 6.89
C VAL A 61 15.45 2.66 8.14
N PRO A 62 15.95 1.40 8.18
CA PRO A 62 16.92 1.05 9.19
C PRO A 62 18.19 1.88 8.93
N ILE A 63 18.71 2.50 9.99
CA ILE A 63 19.84 3.45 9.95
C ILE A 63 21.14 2.78 9.41
N ILE A 64 21.16 1.45 9.28
CA ILE A 64 22.29 0.69 8.77
C ILE A 64 21.77 -0.63 8.17
N SER A 65 21.38 -0.66 6.89
CA SER A 65 21.27 -1.91 6.15
C SER A 65 22.17 -1.84 4.93
N SER A 66 23.28 -2.55 5.06
CA SER A 66 24.22 -2.90 4.00
C SER A 66 23.50 -3.27 2.71
N TRP A 67 24.12 -2.85 1.60
CA TRP A 67 23.90 -3.18 0.18
C TRP A 67 23.75 -4.69 -0.12
N ARG A 68 22.88 -5.40 0.58
CA ARG A 68 22.39 -6.72 0.16
C ARG A 68 21.48 -6.44 -1.02
N LYS A 69 21.56 -7.26 -2.07
CA LYS A 69 20.57 -7.23 -3.16
C LYS A 69 19.21 -7.51 -2.53
N GLU A 70 18.46 -6.44 -2.23
CA GLU A 70 17.11 -6.54 -1.67
C GLU A 70 16.29 -7.41 -2.63
N PRO A 71 15.58 -8.44 -2.15
CA PRO A 71 14.79 -9.28 -3.03
C PRO A 71 13.82 -8.44 -3.85
N CYS A 72 13.83 -8.66 -5.17
CA CYS A 72 12.93 -8.02 -6.12
C CYS A 72 11.59 -8.75 -6.07
N GLY A 73 10.62 -8.18 -5.34
CA GLY A 73 9.25 -8.67 -5.29
C GLY A 73 8.25 -7.57 -5.61
N VAL A 74 7.08 -7.97 -6.12
CA VAL A 74 5.95 -7.08 -6.38
C VAL A 74 4.71 -7.62 -5.70
N LEU A 75 3.91 -6.72 -5.16
CA LEU A 75 2.61 -7.00 -4.60
C LEU A 75 1.56 -6.79 -5.69
N LEU A 76 0.73 -7.80 -5.92
CA LEU A 76 -0.44 -7.67 -6.78
C LEU A 76 -1.56 -6.98 -6.00
N VAL A 77 -1.90 -5.76 -6.42
CA VAL A 77 -2.93 -4.94 -5.81
C VAL A 77 -4.13 -4.83 -6.75
N LYS A 78 -5.31 -5.19 -6.24
CA LYS A 78 -6.60 -4.98 -6.87
C LYS A 78 -7.33 -3.84 -6.14
N LEU A 79 -8.02 -3.02 -6.93
CA LEU A 79 -8.90 -1.98 -6.38
C LEU A 79 -10.09 -2.66 -5.71
N ALA A 80 -10.33 -2.36 -4.44
CA ALA A 80 -11.46 -2.96 -3.72
C ALA A 80 -12.80 -2.43 -4.23
N GLY A 81 -13.77 -3.33 -4.41
CA GLY A 81 -15.14 -2.99 -4.78
C GLY A 81 -15.36 -2.66 -6.26
N VAL A 82 -14.35 -2.81 -7.11
CA VAL A 82 -14.46 -2.57 -8.56
C VAL A 82 -13.75 -3.66 -9.36
N GLU A 83 -14.27 -3.93 -10.55
CA GLU A 83 -13.61 -4.79 -11.53
C GLU A 83 -12.72 -3.96 -12.46
N LEU A 84 -11.51 -4.45 -12.76
CA LEU A 84 -10.60 -3.78 -13.68
C LEU A 84 -10.91 -4.19 -15.12
N THR A 85 -11.73 -3.38 -15.79
CA THR A 85 -12.00 -3.53 -17.23
C THR A 85 -10.84 -2.96 -18.07
N GLU A 86 -10.79 -3.30 -19.36
CA GLU A 86 -9.75 -2.76 -20.26
C GLU A 86 -9.83 -1.23 -20.36
N THR A 87 -11.04 -0.65 -20.40
CA THR A 87 -11.21 0.81 -20.35
C THR A 87 -10.72 1.39 -19.02
N GLY A 88 -10.99 0.72 -17.89
CA GLY A 88 -10.49 1.12 -16.58
C GLY A 88 -8.96 1.07 -16.48
N LYS A 89 -8.33 0.08 -17.12
CA LYS A 89 -6.88 -0.03 -17.23
C LYS A 89 -6.27 1.10 -18.05
N VAL A 90 -6.84 1.43 -19.21
CA VAL A 90 -6.40 2.58 -20.02
C VAL A 90 -6.55 3.89 -19.25
N TRP A 91 -7.64 4.04 -18.49
CA TRP A 91 -7.83 5.20 -17.61
C TRP A 91 -6.75 5.27 -16.52
N LEU A 92 -6.50 4.17 -15.80
CA LEU A 92 -5.44 4.12 -14.77
C LEU A 92 -4.06 4.45 -15.32
N GLN A 93 -3.74 4.00 -16.54
CA GLN A 93 -2.46 4.30 -17.20
C GLN A 93 -2.27 5.80 -17.52
N LYS A 94 -3.37 6.54 -17.71
CA LYS A 94 -3.33 8.01 -17.89
C LYS A 94 -3.19 8.74 -16.57
N GLU A 95 -3.85 8.23 -15.53
CA GLU A 95 -3.90 8.87 -14.21
C GLU A 95 -2.66 8.61 -13.35
N LEU A 96 -1.99 7.48 -13.55
CA LEU A 96 -0.81 7.08 -12.79
C LEU A 96 0.45 7.23 -13.62
N LYS A 97 1.41 8.02 -13.12
CA LYS A 97 2.70 8.17 -13.78
C LYS A 97 3.49 6.85 -13.66
N PRO A 98 4.27 6.44 -14.68
CA PRO A 98 5.17 5.30 -14.56
C PRO A 98 6.11 5.47 -13.36
N SER A 99 6.33 4.41 -12.59
CA SER A 99 7.20 4.46 -11.39
C SER A 99 6.78 5.46 -10.31
N GLN A 100 5.53 5.96 -10.34
CA GLN A 100 5.00 6.83 -9.29
C GLN A 100 4.95 6.11 -7.96
N VAL A 101 5.32 6.83 -6.90
CA VAL A 101 5.18 6.36 -5.53
C VAL A 101 3.80 6.77 -5.02
N LEU A 102 3.06 5.79 -4.50
CA LEU A 102 1.71 5.97 -4.00
C LEU A 102 1.52 5.25 -2.67
N TRP A 103 0.41 5.55 -2.02
CA TRP A 103 -0.02 4.83 -0.83
C TRP A 103 -1.15 3.88 -1.21
N PHE A 104 -1.17 2.70 -0.60
CA PHE A 104 -2.25 1.74 -0.75
C PHE A 104 -2.68 1.23 0.62
N GLN A 105 -3.98 1.33 0.89
CA GLN A 105 -4.57 0.89 2.14
C GLN A 105 -5.05 -0.55 2.00
N LEU A 106 -4.53 -1.45 2.83
CA LEU A 106 -4.92 -2.86 2.83
C LEU A 106 -6.35 -3.00 3.37
N LEU A 107 -7.19 -3.78 2.69
CA LEU A 107 -8.57 -4.04 3.10
C LEU A 107 -8.89 -5.54 3.13
N GLY A 108 -8.27 -6.31 2.25
CA GLY A 108 -8.43 -7.74 2.17
C GLY A 108 -7.28 -8.42 1.44
N LYS A 109 -7.24 -9.75 1.53
CA LYS A 109 -6.35 -10.59 0.73
C LYS A 109 -7.11 -11.83 0.30
N GLU A 110 -6.97 -12.20 -0.95
CA GLU A 110 -7.43 -13.48 -1.48
C GLU A 110 -6.35 -14.08 -2.37
N ASN A 111 -6.00 -15.34 -2.10
CA ASN A 111 -4.86 -16.00 -2.72
C ASN A 111 -3.60 -15.12 -2.57
N SER A 112 -3.06 -14.64 -3.69
CA SER A 112 -1.90 -13.76 -3.73
C SER A 112 -2.25 -12.27 -3.93
N ALA A 113 -3.53 -11.93 -4.15
CA ALA A 113 -3.98 -10.57 -4.47
C ALA A 113 -4.40 -9.81 -3.21
N LEU A 114 -3.98 -8.55 -3.11
CA LEU A 114 -4.39 -7.64 -2.05
C LEU A 114 -5.50 -6.73 -2.58
N PHE A 115 -6.61 -6.65 -1.84
CA PHE A 115 -7.66 -5.68 -2.13
C PHE A 115 -7.39 -4.40 -1.35
N CYS A 116 -7.29 -3.29 -2.07
CA CYS A 116 -6.84 -2.03 -1.50
C CYS A 116 -7.64 -0.83 -2.00
N TYR A 117 -7.58 0.26 -1.23
CA TYR A 117 -7.74 1.62 -1.77
C TYR A 117 -6.39 2.17 -2.20
N LEU A 118 -6.33 2.87 -3.34
CA LEU A 118 -5.15 3.63 -3.76
C LEU A 118 -5.31 5.11 -3.40
N LEU A 119 -4.27 5.69 -2.81
CA LEU A 119 -4.18 7.10 -2.52
C LEU A 119 -3.03 7.67 -3.35
N VAL A 120 -3.42 8.46 -4.35
CA VAL A 120 -2.51 9.04 -5.34
C VAL A 120 -2.35 10.52 -5.02
N ASN A 121 -1.11 10.96 -4.83
CA ASN A 121 -0.82 12.39 -4.80
C ASN A 121 -0.73 12.87 -6.25
N LYS A 122 -1.76 13.60 -6.70
CA LYS A 122 -1.68 14.35 -7.94
C LYS A 122 -0.97 15.65 -7.65
N GLU A 123 0.26 15.77 -8.12
CA GLU A 123 0.89 17.08 -8.24
C GLU A 123 0.07 17.85 -9.28
N ASN A 124 -0.58 18.93 -8.86
CA ASN A 124 -1.28 19.82 -9.78
C ASN A 124 -0.23 20.36 -10.75
N GLU A 125 -0.32 20.02 -12.03
CA GLU A 125 0.44 20.68 -13.09
C GLU A 125 -0.01 22.15 -13.13
N VAL A 126 0.71 23.02 -12.42
CA VAL A 126 0.62 24.46 -12.64
C VAL A 126 1.34 24.75 -13.94
N LEU A 127 0.54 24.82 -15.01
CA LEU A 127 0.78 25.45 -16.31
C LEU A 127 2.22 25.94 -16.54
N ALA A 128 3.10 25.06 -17.05
CA ALA A 128 4.22 25.52 -17.86
C ALA A 128 3.64 25.98 -19.21
N GLY A 129 3.16 27.22 -19.25
CA GLY A 129 2.84 27.89 -20.51
C GLY A 129 4.10 28.00 -21.37
N PRO A 130 3.98 28.01 -22.71
CA PRO A 130 5.14 28.13 -23.58
C PRO A 130 5.82 29.48 -23.34
N VAL A 131 7.12 29.45 -23.10
CA VAL A 131 7.97 30.65 -23.21
C VAL A 131 8.04 30.97 -24.70
N ALA A 132 7.42 32.10 -25.08
CA ALA A 132 7.43 32.65 -26.43
C ALA A 132 8.84 33.09 -26.86
#